data_AF-D5KBH9-F1
#
_entry.id   AF-D5KBH9-F1
#
_cell.length_a   1.000
_cell.length_b   1.000
_cell.length_c   1.000
_cell.angle_alpha   90.00
_cell.angle_beta   90.00
_cell.angle_gamma   90.00
#
_symmetry.space_group_name_H-M   'P 1'
#
loop_
_entity.id
_entity.type
_entity.pdbx_description
1 polymer ?
#
loop_
_entity_poly.entity_id
_entity_poly.type
_entity_poly.pdbx_seq_one_letter_code
_entity_poly.pdbx_strand_id
1 'polypeptide(L)' 'SAASFLGISGMISLYGYDGFMYSVGWLVAYITVLLIIAEPCRNAGKYTLGDILSFRTDPKPV' A
#
# COMPACT_ATOMS: atom_id res chain seq x y z
N SER A 1 -9.90 10.30 -0.38
CA SER A 1 -10.05 10.63 1.06
C SER A 1 -9.63 12.07 1.30
N ALA A 2 -10.22 12.77 2.29
CA ALA A 2 -9.82 14.13 2.65
C ALA A 2 -8.32 14.23 3.00
N ALA A 3 -7.79 13.19 3.65
CA ALA A 3 -6.36 13.06 3.95
C ALA A 3 -5.48 13.06 2.69
N SER A 4 -5.89 12.38 1.62
CA SER A 4 -5.15 12.35 0.36
C SER A 4 -5.14 13.72 -0.32
N PHE A 5 -6.29 14.41 -0.33
CA PHE A 5 -6.41 15.73 -0.95
C PHE A 5 -5.59 16.80 -0.23
N LEU A 6 -5.71 16.88 1.11
CA LEU A 6 -4.94 17.82 1.92
C LEU A 6 -3.45 17.45 1.99
N GLY A 7 -3.11 16.16 1.99
CA GLY A 7 -1.73 15.70 2.02
C GLY A 7 -0.95 16.09 0.77
N ILE A 8 -1.52 15.88 -0.43
CA ILE A 8 -0.87 16.23 -1.70
C ILE A 8 -0.82 17.75 -1.87
N SER A 9 -1.93 18.46 -1.63
CA SER A 9 -1.94 19.93 -1.73
C SER A 9 -1.01 20.62 -0.72
N GLY A 10 -0.94 20.10 0.51
CA GLY A 10 0.02 20.56 1.53
C GLY A 10 1.47 20.30 1.15
N MET A 11 1.79 19.11 0.61
CA MET A 11 3.15 18.80 0.12
C MET A 11 3.55 19.71 -1.05
N ILE A 12 2.65 19.98 -2.00
CA ILE A 12 2.90 20.90 -3.11
C ILE A 12 3.07 22.34 -2.61
N SER A 13 2.29 22.76 -1.61
CA SER A 13 2.41 24.11 -1.03
C SER A 13 3.75 24.33 -0.31
N LEU A 14 4.35 23.28 0.26
CA LEU A 14 5.61 23.38 1.02
C LEU A 14 6.85 23.14 0.15
N TYR A 15 6.78 22.18 -0.78
CA TYR A 15 7.92 21.71 -1.58
C TYR A 15 7.81 22.04 -3.07
N GLY A 16 6.76 22.78 -3.47
CA GLY A 16 6.55 23.18 -4.86
C GLY A 16 6.35 21.98 -5.80
N TYR A 17 6.95 22.06 -6.99
CA TYR A 17 6.85 21.03 -8.03
C TYR A 17 7.39 19.66 -7.58
N ASP A 18 8.35 19.62 -6.66
CA ASP A 18 8.91 18.37 -6.13
C ASP A 18 7.85 17.59 -5.30
N GLY A 19 6.96 18.31 -4.61
CA GLY A 19 5.81 17.70 -3.91
C GLY A 19 4.82 16.98 -4.85
N PHE A 20 4.76 17.40 -6.12
CA PHE A 20 3.98 16.68 -7.13
C PHE A 20 4.67 15.38 -7.57
N MET A 21 6.00 15.38 -7.72
CA MET A 21 6.77 14.16 -8.02
C MET A 21 6.59 13.08 -6.93
N TYR A 22 6.47 13.47 -5.66
CA TYR A 22 6.11 12.55 -4.57
C TYR A 22 4.76 11.85 -4.76
N SER A 23 3.78 12.51 -5.39
CA SER A 23 2.47 11.91 -5.66
C SER A 23 2.52 10.84 -6.75
N VAL A 24 3.42 11.01 -7.72
CA VAL A 24 3.67 10.00 -8.77
C VAL A 24 4.34 8.77 -8.18
N GLY A 25 5.31 8.97 -7.27
CA GLY A 25 5.97 7.88 -6.55
C GLY A 25 4.97 7.03 -5.75
N TRP A 26 3.99 7.66 -5.11
CA TRP A 26 2.91 6.95 -4.41
C TRP A 26 2.12 6.03 -5.34
N LEU A 27 1.72 6.51 -6.53
CA LEU A 27 0.96 5.70 -7.50
C LEU A 27 1.75 4.50 -8.01
N VAL A 28 3.03 4.70 -8.33
CA VAL A 28 3.90 3.61 -8.78
C VAL A 28 4.06 2.57 -7.66
N ALA A 29 4.34 3.02 -6.43
CA ALA A 29 4.46 2.13 -5.28
C ALA A 29 3.17 1.34 -5.02
N TYR A 30 2.00 1.97 -5.19
CA TYR A 30 0.71 1.31 -5.04
C TYR A 30 0.52 0.19 -6.08
N ILE A 31 0.85 0.43 -7.35
CA ILE A 31 0.80 -0.59 -8.39
C ILE A 31 1.78 -1.73 -8.10
N THR A 32 3.01 -1.41 -7.69
CA THR A 32 4.01 -2.42 -7.33
C THR A 32 3.55 -3.30 -6.18
N VAL A 33 2.96 -2.70 -5.13
CA VAL A 33 2.37 -3.44 -4.01
C VAL A 33 1.23 -4.33 -4.48
N LEU A 34 0.33 -3.85 -5.34
CA LEU A 34 -0.75 -4.67 -5.87
C LEU A 34 -0.24 -5.85 -6.70
N LEU A 35 0.83 -5.70 -7.47
CA LEU A 35 1.38 -6.82 -8.23
C LEU A 35 2.09 -7.81 -7.30
N ILE A 36 3.05 -7.34 -6.50
CA ILE A 36 3.93 -8.22 -5.71
C ILE A 36 3.24 -8.82 -4.49
N ILE A 37 2.37 -8.06 -3.82
CA ILE A 37 1.72 -8.50 -2.57
C ILE A 37 0.36 -9.11 -2.85
N ALA A 38 -0.41 -8.62 -3.83
CA ALA A 38 -1.73 -9.19 -4.07
C ALA A 38 -1.67 -10.57 -4.72
N GLU A 39 -0.64 -10.91 -5.51
CA GLU A 39 -0.45 -12.25 -6.07
C GLU A 39 -0.30 -13.35 -5.00
N PRO A 40 0.63 -13.25 -4.02
CA PRO A 40 0.74 -14.23 -2.93
C PRO A 40 -0.46 -14.20 -1.98
N CYS A 41 -1.05 -13.03 -1.70
CA CYS A 41 -2.31 -12.95 -0.94
C CYS A 41 -3.45 -13.72 -1.63
N ARG A 42 -3.58 -13.56 -2.95
CA ARG A 42 -4.63 -14.22 -3.75
C ARG A 42 -4.36 -15.71 -3.91
N ASN A 43 -3.10 -16.12 -4.07
CA ASN A 43 -2.72 -17.53 -4.16
C ASN A 43 -2.87 -18.28 -2.83
N ALA A 44 -2.70 -17.60 -1.70
CA ALA A 44 -2.91 -18.17 -0.37
C ALA A 44 -4.41 -18.36 -0.01
N GLY A 45 -5.36 -17.84 -0.81
CA GLY A 45 -6.80 -17.91 -0.55
C GLY A 45 -7.25 -17.11 0.68
N LYS A 46 -6.36 -16.29 1.24
CA LYS A 46 -6.51 -15.55 2.50
C LYS A 46 -6.60 -14.05 2.16
N TYR A 47 -7.81 -13.49 2.18
CA TYR A 47 -8.06 -12.13 1.67
C TYR A 47 -7.84 -11.00 2.69
N THR A 48 -7.51 -11.35 3.94
CA THR A 48 -7.23 -10.38 5.00
C THR A 48 -5.75 -10.47 5.38
N LEU A 49 -5.05 -9.33 5.41
CA LEU A 49 -3.64 -9.25 5.79
C LEU A 49 -3.35 -9.91 7.16
N GLY A 50 -4.30 -9.78 8.10
CA GLY A 50 -4.20 -10.40 9.44
C GLY A 50 -4.15 -11.93 9.40
N ASP A 51 -4.81 -12.57 8.44
CA ASP A 51 -4.84 -14.02 8.34
C ASP A 51 -3.53 -14.57 7.75
N ILE A 52 -2.89 -13.81 6.86
CA ILE A 52 -1.56 -14.12 6.31
C ILE A 52 -0.48 -13.95 7.38
N LEU A 53 -0.57 -12.89 8.17
CA LEU A 53 0.34 -12.65 9.29
C LEU A 53 0.17 -13.71 10.39
N SER A 54 -1.07 -14.15 10.67
CA SER A 54 -1.35 -15.25 11.59
C SER A 54 -0.79 -16.57 11.09
N PHE A 55 -0.93 -16.89 9.80
CA PHE A 55 -0.38 -18.11 9.20
C PHE A 55 1.16 -18.18 9.29
N ARG A 56 1.83 -17.02 9.21
CA ARG A 56 3.29 -16.91 9.36
C ARG A 56 3.75 -17.02 10.82
N THR A 57 2.95 -16.52 11.77
CA THR A 57 3.36 -16.37 13.18
C THR A 57 2.99 -17.58 14.03
N ASP A 58 1.83 -18.20 13.76
CA ASP A 58 1.36 -19.38 14.46
C ASP A 58 0.64 -20.30 13.45
N PRO A 59 1.39 -21.21 12.78
CA PRO A 59 0.77 -22.16 11.85
C PRO A 59 -0.08 -23.12 12.69
N LYS A 60 -1.39 -22.88 12.78
CA LYS A 60 -2.33 -23.82 13.38
C LYS A 60 -2.17 -25.17 12.67
N PRO A 61 -1.74 -26.24 13.36
CA PRO A 61 -1.71 -27.56 12.76
C PRO A 61 -3.17 -27.98 12.54
N VAL A 62 -3.47 -28.39 11.31
CA VAL A 62 -4.72 -29.06 10.96
C VAL A 62 -4.70 -30.50 11.44
#